data_AF-A0A3B3C2X0-F1
#
_entry.id   AF-A0A3B3C2X0-F1
#
_cell.length_a   1.000
_cell.length_b   1.000
_cell.length_c   1.000
_cell.angle_alpha   90.00
_cell.angle_beta   90.00
_cell.angle_gamma   90.00
#
_symmetry.space_group_name_H-M   'P 1'
#
loop_
_entity.id
_entity.type
_entity.pdbx_description
1 polymer ?
#
loop_
_entity_poly.entity_id
_entity_poly.type
_entity_poly.pdbx_seq_one_letter_code
_entity_poly.pdbx_strand_id
1 'polypeptide(L)'
;MYTQLHKQLKQPYHRSRYDSSLGLLTSKFADMLRHSPDGILELNVVCQKLGAPKRRVYDITNVLEGIRLIRKKSKNHVQWL
;
A
#
# COMPACT_ATOMS: atom_id res chain seq x y z
N MET A 1 19.86 48.05 -4.62
CA MET A 1 19.61 47.07 -5.69
C MET A 1 20.01 45.67 -5.23
N TYR A 2 19.26 45.08 -4.31
CA TYR A 2 19.45 43.68 -3.91
C TYR A 2 18.53 42.81 -4.76
N THR A 3 19.04 42.27 -5.86
CA THR A 3 18.32 41.30 -6.70
C THR A 3 19.26 40.18 -7.08
N GLN A 4 19.23 39.09 -6.31
CA GLN A 4 18.79 37.77 -6.79
C GLN A 4 19.08 36.70 -5.74
N LEU A 5 18.07 36.48 -4.90
CA LEU A 5 17.89 35.27 -4.12
C LEU A 5 17.72 34.10 -5.10
N HIS A 6 18.76 33.28 -5.31
CA HIS A 6 18.64 31.99 -5.99
C HIS A 6 17.83 31.04 -5.10
N LYS A 7 16.51 31.20 -5.14
CA LYS A 7 15.57 30.24 -4.55
C LYS A 7 15.66 28.97 -5.40
N GLN A 8 16.40 27.98 -4.91
CA GLN A 8 16.41 26.64 -5.50
C GLN A 8 14.96 26.15 -5.60
N LEU A 9 14.41 26.15 -6.80
CA LEU A 9 13.13 25.52 -7.10
C LEU A 9 13.35 24.02 -6.97
N LYS A 10 13.00 23.45 -5.80
CA LYS A 10 12.85 22.01 -5.66
C LYS A 10 11.78 21.58 -6.66
N GLN A 11 12.21 20.93 -7.74
CA GLN A 11 11.33 20.31 -8.71
C GLN A 11 10.30 19.45 -7.96
N PRO A 12 9.00 19.51 -8.30
CA PRO A 12 8.03 18.64 -7.66
C PRO A 12 8.48 17.21 -7.93
N TYR A 13 8.73 16.44 -6.86
CA TYR A 13 9.07 15.02 -6.96
C TYR A 13 7.97 14.35 -7.78
N HIS A 14 8.24 14.10 -9.06
CA HIS A 14 7.28 13.45 -9.94
C HIS A 14 7.23 12.01 -9.47
N ARG A 15 6.19 11.66 -8.71
CA ARG A 15 6.01 10.27 -8.26
C ARG A 15 6.11 9.38 -9.49
N SER A 16 7.06 8.45 -9.45
CA SER A 16 7.25 7.52 -10.54
C SER A 16 6.01 6.63 -10.64
N ARG A 17 5.69 6.15 -11.84
CA ARG A 17 4.68 5.08 -12.01
C ARG A 17 5.00 3.87 -11.12
N TYR A 18 6.27 3.65 -10.83
CA TYR A 18 6.71 2.61 -9.90
C TYR A 18 6.20 2.82 -8.47
N ASP A 19 6.14 4.06 -7.99
CA ASP A 19 5.75 4.42 -6.62
C ASP A 19 4.30 4.06 -6.28
N SER A 20 3.47 3.86 -7.31
CA SER A 20 2.07 3.44 -7.21
C SER A 20 1.81 2.07 -7.84
N SER A 21 2.86 1.33 -8.21
CA SER A 21 2.74 0.03 -8.86
C SER A 21 2.13 -1.01 -7.93
N LEU A 22 1.32 -1.91 -8.50
CA LEU A 22 0.70 -2.99 -7.73
C LEU A 22 1.75 -3.93 -7.11
N GLY A 23 2.88 -4.15 -7.78
CA GLY A 23 3.99 -4.94 -7.24
C GLY A 23 4.58 -4.36 -5.96
N LEU A 24 4.85 -3.04 -5.94
CA LEU A 24 5.34 -2.36 -4.73
C LEU A 24 4.30 -2.40 -3.60
N LEU A 25 3.03 -2.15 -3.91
CA LEU A 25 1.95 -2.23 -2.93
C LEU A 25 1.79 -3.65 -2.36
N THR A 26 1.94 -4.67 -3.20
CA THR A 26 1.87 -6.09 -2.80
C THR A 26 3.03 -6.47 -1.89
N SER A 27 4.26 -6.02 -2.20
CA SER A 27 5.43 -6.25 -1.34
C SER A 27 5.22 -5.65 0.05
N LYS A 28 4.78 -4.38 0.13
CA LYS A 28 4.49 -3.72 1.41
C LYS A 28 3.32 -4.39 2.15
N PHE A 29 2.28 -4.81 1.43
CA PHE A 29 1.16 -5.56 2.00
C PHE A 29 1.63 -6.88 2.64
N ALA A 30 2.49 -7.62 1.95
CA ALA A 30 3.04 -8.87 2.45
C ALA A 30 3.90 -8.65 3.71
N ASP A 31 4.70 -7.59 3.74
CA ASP A 31 5.46 -7.22 4.95
C ASP A 31 4.53 -6.85 6.11
N MET A 32 3.45 -6.12 5.86
CA MET A 32 2.44 -5.86 6.89
C MET A 32 1.80 -7.13 7.42
N LEU A 33 1.48 -8.08 6.53
CA LEU A 33 0.84 -9.35 6.90
C LEU A 33 1.77 -10.24 7.72
N ARG A 34 3.06 -10.29 7.37
CA ARG A 34 4.07 -11.04 8.12
C ARG A 34 4.24 -10.56 9.57
N HIS A 35 4.07 -9.27 9.80
CA HIS A 35 4.23 -8.65 11.12
C HIS A 35 2.89 -8.43 11.85
N SER A 36 1.77 -8.87 11.27
CA SER A 36 0.48 -8.64 11.90
C SER A 36 0.16 -9.72 12.94
N PRO A 37 -0.40 -9.34 14.11
CA PRO A 37 -0.84 -10.32 15.10
C PRO A 37 -1.85 -11.31 14.51
N ASP A 38 -1.66 -12.60 14.78
CA ASP A 38 -2.46 -13.72 14.28
C ASP A 38 -2.62 -13.77 12.75
N GLY A 39 -1.73 -13.10 12.01
CA GLY A 39 -1.78 -12.96 10.56
C GLY A 39 -3.00 -12.18 10.06
N ILE A 40 -3.59 -11.30 10.87
CA ILE A 40 -4.81 -10.55 10.52
C ILE A 40 -4.46 -9.14 10.05
N LEU A 41 -5.07 -8.69 8.95
CA LEU A 41 -4.99 -7.31 8.50
C LEU A 41 -6.38 -6.68 8.39
N GLU A 42 -6.51 -5.45 8.90
CA GLU A 42 -7.66 -4.58 8.68
C GLU A 42 -7.42 -3.71 7.43
N LEU A 43 -8.34 -3.78 6.48
CA LEU A 43 -8.13 -3.25 5.13
C LEU A 43 -8.11 -1.71 5.07
N ASN A 44 -8.81 -1.00 5.95
CA ASN A 44 -8.74 0.47 5.98
C ASN A 44 -7.38 0.95 6.51
N VAL A 45 -6.82 0.29 7.53
CA VAL A 45 -5.48 0.56 8.04
C VAL A 45 -4.43 0.28 6.96
N VAL A 46 -4.58 -0.80 6.20
CA VAL A 46 -3.74 -1.10 5.04
C VAL A 46 -3.81 0.04 4.01
N CYS A 47 -5.01 0.52 3.67
CA CYS A 47 -5.16 1.64 2.72
C CYS A 47 -4.40 2.89 3.18
N GLN A 48 -4.51 3.24 4.48
CA GLN A 48 -3.82 4.38 5.06
C GLN A 48 -2.30 4.20 5.02
N LYS A 49 -1.79 3.04 5.45
CA LYS A 49 -0.34 2.76 5.48
C LYS A 49 0.29 2.68 4.09
N LEU A 50 -0.44 2.13 3.12
CA LEU A 50 0.03 2.03 1.73
C LEU A 50 -0.15 3.35 0.95
N GLY A 51 -0.95 4.30 1.46
CA GLY A 51 -1.33 5.50 0.72
C GLY A 51 -2.08 5.15 -0.57
N ALA A 52 -2.81 4.03 -0.58
CA ALA A 52 -3.44 3.47 -1.77
C ALA A 52 -4.95 3.40 -1.61
N PRO A 53 -5.72 3.58 -2.69
CA PRO A 53 -7.17 3.47 -2.64
C PRO A 53 -7.59 2.01 -2.37
N LYS A 54 -8.74 1.83 -1.72
CA LYS A 54 -9.27 0.50 -1.33
C LYS A 54 -9.40 -0.47 -2.49
N ARG A 55 -9.67 0.05 -3.69
CA ARG A 55 -9.69 -0.74 -4.94
C ARG A 55 -8.36 -1.45 -5.21
N ARG A 56 -7.21 -0.83 -4.94
CA ARG A 56 -5.89 -1.46 -5.14
C ARG A 56 -5.62 -2.55 -4.11
N VAL A 57 -6.04 -2.33 -2.86
CA VAL A 57 -5.96 -3.36 -1.82
C VAL A 57 -6.77 -4.59 -2.22
N TYR A 58 -7.94 -4.41 -2.86
CA TYR A 58 -8.71 -5.54 -3.36
C TYR A 58 -8.07 -6.31 -4.52
N ASP A 59 -7.30 -5.66 -5.40
CA ASP A 59 -6.55 -6.43 -6.41
C ASP A 59 -5.59 -7.41 -5.74
N ILE A 60 -4.93 -6.97 -4.67
CA ILE A 60 -4.00 -7.79 -3.89
C ILE A 60 -4.78 -8.92 -3.20
N THR A 61 -5.83 -8.58 -2.45
CA THR A 61 -6.56 -9.60 -1.66
C THR A 61 -7.24 -10.63 -2.55
N ASN A 62 -7.83 -10.22 -3.68
CA ASN A 62 -8.54 -11.14 -4.57
C ASN A 62 -7.60 -12.17 -5.20
N VAL A 63 -6.38 -11.76 -5.58
CA VAL A 63 -5.37 -12.70 -6.10
C VAL A 63 -4.93 -13.65 -5.00
N LEU A 64 -4.55 -13.14 -3.83
CA LEU A 64 -4.08 -13.97 -2.71
C LEU A 64 -5.17 -14.93 -2.19
N GLU A 65 -6.43 -14.51 -2.18
CA GLU A 65 -7.58 -15.36 -1.86
C GLU A 65 -7.80 -16.42 -2.96
N GLY A 66 -7.72 -16.02 -4.23
CA GLY A 66 -7.85 -16.93 -5.38
C GLY A 66 -6.82 -18.05 -5.40
N ILE A 67 -5.59 -17.79 -4.94
CA ILE A 67 -4.53 -18.80 -4.77
C ILE A 67 -4.45 -19.40 -3.36
N ARG A 68 -5.44 -19.11 -2.49
CA ARG A 68 -5.58 -19.69 -1.15
C ARG A 68 -4.40 -19.44 -0.20
N LEU A 69 -3.83 -18.23 -0.22
CA LEU A 69 -2.84 -17.80 0.79
C LEU A 69 -3.48 -17.01 1.94
N ILE A 70 -4.62 -16.38 1.68
CA ILE A 70 -5.39 -15.66 2.69
C ILE A 70 -6.87 -16.04 2.60
N ARG A 71 -7.62 -15.77 3.66
CA ARG A 71 -9.07 -15.85 3.68
C ARG A 71 -9.70 -14.56 4.21
N LYS A 72 -10.95 -14.31 3.84
CA LYS A 72 -11.78 -13.30 4.51
C LYS A 72 -12.11 -13.76 5.93
N LYS A 73 -11.68 -12.99 6.94
CA LYS A 73 -12.03 -13.25 8.35
C LYS A 73 -13.38 -12.62 8.71
N SER A 74 -13.59 -11.37 8.30
CA SER A 74 -14.83 -10.62 8.52
C SER A 74 -14.89 -9.43 7.56
N LYS A 75 -15.93 -8.59 7.67
CA LYS A 75 -15.96 -7.33 6.90
C LYS A 75 -14.71 -6.50 7.22
N ASN A 76 -14.04 -6.04 6.17
CA ASN A 76 -12.77 -5.29 6.25
C ASN A 76 -11.58 -6.02 6.88
N HIS A 77 -11.65 -7.33 7.10
CA HIS A 77 -10.53 -8.09 7.67
C HIS A 77 -10.19 -9.32 6.84
N VAL A 78 -8.89 -9.51 6.58
CA VAL A 78 -8.33 -10.72 5.97
C VAL A 78 -7.37 -11.37 6.95
N GLN A 79 -7.18 -12.68 6.80
CA GLN A 79 -6.27 -13.45 7.64
C GLN A 79 -5.41 -14.36 6.76
N TRP A 80 -4.12 -14.44 7.08
CA TRP A 80 -3.21 -15.46 6.56
C TRP A 80 -3.71 -16.87 6.91
N LEU A 81 -3.59 -17.80 5.97
CA LEU A 81 -3.98 -19.20 6.14
C LEU A 81 -2.88 -20.05 6.79
#